data_AF-W2THR6-F1
#
_entry.id   AF-W2THR6-F1
#
_cell.length_a   1.000
_cell.length_b   1.000
_cell.length_c   1.000
_cell.angle_alpha   90.00
_cell.angle_beta   90.00
_cell.angle_gamma   90.00
#
_symmetry.space_group_name_H-M   'P 1'
#
loop_
_entity.id
_entity.type
_entity.pdbx_description
1 polymer ?
#
loop_
_entity_poly.entity_id
_entity_poly.type
_entity_poly.pdbx_seq_one_letter_code
_entity_poly.pdbx_strand_id
1 'polypeptide(L)'
;MYTELGIFRETANWENAKKFCESIGGHLAVANSIEEHEFMKALHLLSFNKGRTWIGFRRDKTAKTGWRWVDGSTQMFNVWHQGEPNNEAGRENYGN
;
A
#
# COMPACT_ATOMS: atom_id res chain seq x y z
N MET A 1 6.17 -16.03 12.06
CA MET A 1 5.23 -15.22 12.86
C MET A 1 4.29 -14.62 11.84
N TYR A 2 3.04 -15.08 11.79
CA TYR A 2 2.09 -14.62 10.76
C TYR A 2 1.71 -13.18 11.07
N THR A 3 2.01 -12.25 10.16
CA THR A 3 1.51 -10.88 10.22
C THR A 3 0.00 -10.92 9.97
N GLU A 4 -0.79 -10.41 10.91
CA GLU A 4 -2.24 -10.30 10.73
C GLU A 4 -2.55 -9.09 9.84
N LEU A 5 -3.01 -9.36 8.62
CA LEU A 5 -3.49 -8.33 7.70
C LEU A 5 -5.00 -8.11 7.89
N GLY A 6 -5.40 -6.84 8.06
CA GLY A 6 -6.79 -6.43 8.17
C GLY A 6 -7.19 -5.45 7.07
N ILE A 7 -8.47 -5.44 6.69
CA ILE A 7 -9.05 -4.42 5.80
C ILE A 7 -10.02 -3.56 6.58
N PHE A 8 -9.80 -2.25 6.53
CA PHE A 8 -10.65 -1.24 7.14
C PHE A 8 -11.41 -0.49 6.04
N ARG A 9 -12.72 -0.30 6.23
CA ARG A 9 -13.64 0.25 5.21
C ARG A 9 -13.92 1.75 5.40
N GLU A 10 -13.25 2.37 6.34
CA GLU A 10 -13.41 3.79 6.64
C GLU A 10 -12.81 4.63 5.53
N THR A 11 -13.54 5.67 5.10
CA THR A 11 -13.03 6.60 4.10
C THR A 11 -12.03 7.52 4.76
N ALA A 12 -10.76 7.42 4.35
CA ALA A 12 -9.66 8.23 4.86
C ALA A 12 -8.72 8.63 3.72
N ASN A 13 -8.00 9.74 3.88
CA ASN A 13 -6.78 9.97 3.11
C ASN A 13 -5.66 9.06 3.62
N TRP A 14 -4.59 8.90 2.84
CA TRP A 14 -3.50 7.98 3.16
C TRP A 14 -2.87 8.25 4.54
N GLU A 15 -2.65 9.52 4.89
CA GLU A 15 -2.06 9.90 6.18
C GLU A 15 -2.96 9.52 7.38
N ASN A 16 -4.27 9.70 7.25
CA ASN A 16 -5.22 9.30 8.29
C ASN A 16 -5.33 7.77 8.38
N ALA A 17 -5.33 7.06 7.26
CA ALA A 17 -5.31 5.60 7.25
C ALA A 17 -4.04 5.05 7.91
N LYS A 18 -2.88 5.67 7.63
CA LYS A 18 -1.62 5.36 8.32
C LYS A 18 -1.72 5.55 9.82
N LYS A 19 -2.17 6.72 10.28
CA LYS A 19 -2.32 7.01 11.71
C LYS A 19 -3.28 6.03 12.40
N PHE A 20 -4.35 5.64 11.71
CA PHE A 20 -5.27 4.64 12.24
C PHE A 20 -4.57 3.29 12.43
N CYS A 21 -3.89 2.76 11.41
CA CYS A 21 -3.14 1.52 11.52
C CYS A 21 -2.07 1.58 12.64
N GLU A 22 -1.38 2.71 12.78
CA GLU A 22 -0.42 2.94 13.86
C GLU A 22 -1.10 2.97 15.24
N SER A 23 -2.30 3.55 15.33
CA SER A 23 -3.05 3.63 16.60
C SER A 23 -3.50 2.27 17.13
N ILE A 24 -3.64 1.26 16.25
CA ILE A 24 -3.96 -0.12 16.63
C ILE A 24 -2.72 -1.01 16.73
N GLY A 25 -1.52 -0.43 16.74
CA GLY A 25 -0.25 -1.14 16.90
C GLY A 25 0.32 -1.78 15.63
N GLY A 26 -0.22 -1.43 14.46
CA GLY A 26 0.25 -1.91 13.16
C GLY A 26 0.78 -0.79 12.26
N HIS A 27 0.80 -1.05 10.95
CA HIS A 27 1.08 -0.06 9.91
C HIS A 27 0.28 -0.40 8.66
N LEU A 28 0.22 0.52 7.69
CA LEU A 28 -0.36 0.20 6.39
C LEU A 28 0.39 -0.97 5.75
N ALA A 29 -0.34 -1.86 5.10
CA ALA A 29 0.19 -3.12 4.57
C ALA A 29 1.41 -2.91 3.66
N VAL A 30 2.45 -3.71 3.87
CA VAL A 30 3.69 -3.72 3.07
C VAL A 30 3.77 -5.04 2.33
N ALA A 31 4.14 -5.01 1.06
CA ALA A 31 4.43 -6.21 0.28
C ALA A 31 5.95 -6.36 0.12
N ASN A 32 6.53 -7.23 0.95
CA ASN A 32 7.95 -7.60 0.91
C ASN A 32 8.19 -8.88 0.07
N SER A 33 7.14 -9.49 -0.49
CA SER A 33 7.24 -10.56 -1.49
C SER A 33 6.10 -10.50 -2.52
N ILE A 34 6.23 -11.25 -3.62
CA ILE A 34 5.14 -11.42 -4.61
C ILE A 34 3.95 -12.12 -3.96
N GLU A 35 4.21 -13.10 -3.10
CA GLU A 35 3.19 -13.86 -2.38
C GLU A 35 2.39 -12.95 -1.43
N GLU A 36 3.06 -12.05 -0.71
CA GLU A 36 2.39 -11.05 0.12
C GLU A 36 1.52 -10.10 -0.71
N HIS A 37 2.02 -9.67 -1.88
CA HIS A 37 1.24 -8.83 -2.79
C HIS A 37 -0.01 -9.54 -3.33
N GLU A 38 0.12 -10.78 -3.78
CA GLU A 38 -1.02 -11.57 -4.26
C GLU A 38 -2.00 -11.87 -3.12
N PHE A 39 -1.52 -12.07 -1.91
CA PHE A 39 -2.38 -12.20 -0.73
C PHE A 39 -3.16 -10.91 -0.44
N MET A 40 -2.52 -9.75 -0.50
CA MET A 40 -3.19 -8.45 -0.34
C MET A 40 -4.28 -8.22 -1.41
N LYS A 41 -3.99 -8.57 -2.68
CA LYS A 41 -4.99 -8.55 -3.76
C LYS A 41 -6.18 -9.47 -3.47
N ALA A 42 -5.91 -10.71 -3.06
CA ALA A 42 -6.95 -11.68 -2.73
C ALA A 42 -7.82 -11.18 -1.57
N LEU A 43 -7.20 -10.62 -0.53
CA LEU A 43 -7.90 -10.04 0.61
C LEU A 43 -8.80 -8.87 0.18
N HIS A 44 -8.31 -7.99 -0.70
CA HIS A 44 -9.10 -6.90 -1.27
C HIS A 44 -10.34 -7.42 -2.02
N LEU A 45 -10.17 -8.42 -2.90
CA LEU A 45 -11.27 -9.03 -3.65
C LEU A 45 -12.31 -9.67 -2.72
N LEU A 46 -11.87 -10.40 -1.69
CA LEU A 46 -12.73 -11.04 -0.70
C LEU A 46 -13.45 -10.05 0.21
N SER A 47 -12.92 -8.82 0.35
CA SER A 47 -13.55 -7.78 1.16
C SER A 47 -14.82 -7.21 0.52
N PHE A 48 -15.14 -7.55 -0.74
CA PHE A 48 -16.21 -6.95 -1.55
C PHE A 48 -16.14 -5.41 -1.63
N ASN A 49 -14.98 -4.83 -1.30
CA ASN A 49 -14.75 -3.40 -1.44
C ASN A 49 -14.62 -3.07 -2.93
N LYS A 50 -15.51 -2.22 -3.45
CA LYS A 50 -15.45 -1.72 -4.84
C LYS A 50 -14.57 -0.48 -4.99
N GLY A 51 -14.07 0.07 -3.88
CA GLY A 51 -13.21 1.25 -3.85
C GLY A 51 -11.72 0.89 -3.79
N ARG A 52 -10.88 1.93 -3.80
CA ARG A 52 -9.41 1.79 -3.62
C ARG A 52 -9.08 1.50 -2.15
N THR A 53 -7.99 0.78 -1.89
CA THR A 53 -7.56 0.43 -0.52
C THR A 53 -6.13 0.90 -0.30
N TRP A 54 -5.91 1.80 0.65
CA TRP A 54 -4.56 2.30 0.91
C TRP A 54 -3.61 1.18 1.37
N ILE A 55 -2.40 1.19 0.80
CA ILE A 55 -1.29 0.34 1.23
C ILE A 55 -0.12 1.22 1.67
N GLY A 56 0.88 0.61 2.29
CA GLY A 56 2.02 1.29 2.90
C GLY A 56 3.03 1.86 1.92
N PHE A 57 2.67 2.07 0.65
CA PHE A 57 3.58 2.51 -0.39
C PHE A 57 3.43 4.00 -0.66
N ARG A 58 4.54 4.75 -0.63
CA ARG A 58 4.51 6.21 -0.86
C ARG A 58 5.68 6.67 -1.73
N ARG A 59 5.49 7.78 -2.42
CA ARG A 59 6.55 8.42 -3.19
C ARG A 59 7.65 8.93 -2.26
N ASP A 60 8.89 8.67 -2.63
CA ASP A 60 10.08 9.12 -1.92
C ASP A 60 11.20 9.46 -2.92
N LYS A 61 11.47 10.75 -3.09
CA LYS A 61 12.49 11.24 -4.04
C LYS A 61 13.92 10.83 -3.66
N THR A 62 14.13 10.38 -2.43
CA THR A 62 15.44 9.88 -1.95
C THR A 62 15.64 8.40 -2.25
N ALA A 63 14.57 7.66 -2.55
CA ALA A 63 14.67 6.26 -2.94
C ALA A 63 15.09 6.14 -4.41
N LYS A 64 15.95 5.16 -4.72
CA LYS A 64 16.41 4.88 -6.10
C LYS A 64 15.25 4.67 -7.08
N THR A 65 14.14 4.15 -6.57
CA THR A 65 12.93 3.80 -7.30
C THR A 65 11.89 4.92 -7.32
N GLY A 66 12.11 5.99 -6.56
CA GLY A 66 11.11 7.04 -6.33
C GLY A 66 9.99 6.64 -5.36
N TRP A 67 10.05 5.45 -4.75
CA TRP A 67 9.03 4.92 -3.83
C TRP A 67 9.66 4.24 -2.61
N ARG A 68 8.95 4.27 -1.48
CA ARG A 68 9.36 3.65 -0.22
C ARG A 68 8.15 3.12 0.53
N TRP A 69 8.31 1.96 1.17
CA TRP A 69 7.32 1.39 2.07
C TRP A 69 7.36 2.04 3.46
N VAL A 70 6.26 1.99 4.20
CA VAL A 70 6.17 2.56 5.57
C VAL A 70 7.10 1.88 6.57
N ASP A 71 7.54 0.65 6.32
CA ASP A 71 8.56 -0.07 7.12
C ASP A 71 10.00 0.31 6.71
N GLY A 72 10.17 1.17 5.71
CA GLY A 72 11.46 1.61 5.19
C GLY A 72 12.03 0.73 4.07
N SER A 73 11.39 -0.39 3.73
CA SER A 73 11.85 -1.24 2.64
C SER A 73 11.71 -0.52 1.29
N THR A 74 12.62 -0.83 0.35
CA THR A 74 12.66 -0.23 -0.99
C THR A 74 12.37 -1.26 -2.08
N GLN A 75 11.98 -2.47 -1.69
CA GLN A 75 11.79 -3.55 -2.64
C GLN A 75 10.54 -3.28 -3.45
N MET A 76 10.72 -3.18 -4.77
CA MET A 76 9.63 -3.12 -5.73
C MET A 76 9.60 -4.45 -6.44
N PHE A 77 8.51 -5.19 -6.25
CA PHE A 77 8.13 -6.18 -7.23
C PHE A 77 7.48 -5.39 -8.39
N ASN A 78 7.71 -5.77 -9.64
CA ASN A 78 7.05 -5.14 -10.79
C ASN A 78 5.56 -5.52 -10.77
N VAL A 79 4.78 -4.88 -9.89
CA VAL A 79 3.35 -5.13 -9.64
C VAL A 79 2.45 -3.97 -10.02
N TRP A 80 3.03 -2.97 -10.68
CA TRP A 80 2.27 -1.92 -11.33
C TRP A 80 1.38 -2.51 -12.42
N HIS A 81 0.14 -2.03 -12.50
CA HIS A 81 -0.65 -2.23 -13.71
C HIS A 81 0.12 -1.70 -14.91
N GLN A 82 -0.08 -2.29 -16.09
CA GLN A 82 0.59 -1.82 -17.31
C GLN A 82 0.30 -0.32 -17.50
N GLY A 83 1.33 0.52 -17.43
CA GLY A 83 1.21 1.97 -17.48
C GLY A 83 1.30 2.70 -16.13
N GLU A 84 1.52 2.01 -15.02
CA GLU A 84 1.80 2.61 -13.71
C GLU A 84 3.27 2.39 -13.26
N PRO A 85 3.82 3.23 -12.35
CA PRO A 85 3.25 4.48 -11.86
C PRO A 85 3.46 5.59 -12.91
N ASN A 86 2.39 6.16 -13.45
CA ASN A 86 2.52 7.24 -14.46
C ASN A 86 2.52 8.65 -13.85
N ASN A 87 2.24 8.79 -12.55
CA ASN A 87 2.16 10.08 -11.89
C ASN A 87 1.10 10.98 -12.56
N GLU A 88 -0.09 10.44 -12.79
CA GLU A 88 -1.17 11.13 -13.48
C GLU A 88 -1.41 12.49 -12.81
N ALA A 89 -1.22 13.58 -13.57
CA ALA A 89 -1.35 14.96 -13.13
C ALA A 89 -0.54 15.37 -11.86
N GLY A 90 0.49 14.60 -11.47
CA GLY A 90 1.28 14.89 -10.26
C GLY A 90 0.58 14.56 -8.94
N ARG A 91 -0.51 13.77 -8.96
CA ARG A 91 -1.38 13.54 -7.79
C ARG A 91 -1.21 12.16 -7.14
N GLU A 92 -0.41 11.29 -7.73
CA GLU A 92 -0.22 9.90 -7.28
C GLU A 92 1.02 9.80 -6.38
N ASN A 93 0.83 10.19 -5.12
CA ASN A 93 1.89 10.18 -4.11
C ASN A 93 1.85 8.93 -3.21
N TYR A 94 0.80 8.10 -3.34
CA TYR A 94 0.50 7.00 -2.45
C TYR A 94 -0.04 5.81 -3.26
N GLY A 95 0.38 4.59 -2.91
CA GLY A 95 -0.10 3.34 -3.52
C GLY A 95 -1.42 2.88 -2.90
N ASN A 96 -2.28 2.28 -3.73
CA ASN A 96 -3.62 1.85 -3.37
C ASN A 96 -4.07 0.61 -4.13
#